data_AF-A0A944NTM6-F1
#
_entry.id   AF-A0A944NTM6-F1
#
_cell.length_a   1.000
_cell.length_b   1.000
_cell.length_c   1.000
_cell.angle_alpha   90.00
_cell.angle_beta   90.00
_cell.angle_gamma   90.00
#
_symmetry.space_group_name_H-M   'P 1'
#
loop_
_entity.id
_entity.type
_entity.pdbx_description
1 polymer ?
#
loop_
_entity_poly.entity_id
_entity_poly.type
_entity_poly.pdbx_seq_one_letter_code
_entity_poly.pdbx_strand_id
1 'polypeptide(L)'
;MDESIAVIKKLHAQKRAAFSEIVDELGNKGIVIGNYAQLSKEQRTAVRDDYYENIFPLVTPLAMDSAHPFPFLSNLSLNLLITLQLPDEDETAQARVKVPADGNTPRFIRVGDSQTFIPLEQVMAHNLDLLFPGMEILSCETFRVTRNANTERDEEKADDLLAMIETELRDRKFATTVRLEVEEGINPTHQGMLASELGLDEGKDVYAIEGLQGMADLMEIAMLDIHELRDPDHHPINNVKLNEDRSVFHTIRDAGSILLHHPYESFSTSVERFLREA
;
A
#
# COMPACT_ATOMS: atom_id res chain seq x y z
N MET A 1 -7.82 -22.09 -13.49
CA MET A 1 -7.73 -20.62 -13.59
C MET A 1 -9.09 -20.00 -13.29
N ASP A 2 -10.15 -20.41 -13.99
CA ASP A 2 -11.52 -19.89 -13.79
C ASP A 2 -12.08 -20.13 -12.37
N GLU A 3 -11.81 -21.29 -11.76
CA GLU A 3 -12.19 -21.57 -10.37
C GLU A 3 -11.52 -20.59 -9.39
N SER A 4 -10.23 -20.30 -9.58
CA SER A 4 -9.49 -19.34 -8.76
C SER A 4 -10.08 -17.93 -8.88
N ILE A 5 -10.44 -17.50 -10.10
CA ILE A 5 -11.07 -16.20 -10.34
C ILE A 5 -12.43 -16.12 -9.63
N ALA A 6 -13.24 -17.18 -9.68
CA ALA A 6 -14.52 -17.23 -8.99
C ALA A 6 -14.36 -17.12 -7.46
N VAL A 7 -13.37 -17.81 -6.88
CA VAL A 7 -13.04 -17.72 -5.45
C VAL A 7 -12.56 -16.31 -5.10
N ILE A 8 -11.69 -15.71 -5.91
CA ILE A 8 -11.20 -14.34 -5.71
C ILE A 8 -12.37 -13.37 -5.69
N LYS A 9 -13.28 -13.42 -6.67
CA LYS A 9 -14.48 -12.56 -6.68
C LYS A 9 -15.32 -12.68 -5.41
N LYS A 10 -15.51 -13.91 -4.91
CA LYS A 10 -16.20 -14.14 -3.62
C LYS A 10 -15.46 -13.52 -2.44
N LEU A 11 -14.13 -13.68 -2.37
CA LEU A 11 -13.31 -13.11 -1.30
C LEU A 11 -13.31 -11.58 -1.35
N HIS A 12 -13.29 -10.96 -2.54
CA HIS A 12 -13.41 -9.50 -2.67
C HIS A 12 -14.76 -8.99 -2.14
N ALA A 13 -15.86 -9.70 -2.43
CA ALA A 13 -17.17 -9.33 -1.90
C ALA A 13 -17.23 -9.46 -0.37
N GLN A 14 -16.67 -10.54 0.20
CA GLN A 14 -16.58 -10.73 1.66
C GLN A 14 -15.71 -9.64 2.31
N LYS A 15 -14.55 -9.33 1.72
CA LYS A 15 -13.66 -8.27 2.17
C LYS A 15 -14.37 -6.90 2.22
N ARG A 16 -15.15 -6.57 1.20
CA ARG A 16 -15.93 -5.31 1.15
C ARG A 16 -16.99 -5.25 2.26
N ALA A 17 -17.74 -6.35 2.45
CA ALA A 17 -18.74 -6.42 3.51
C ALA A 17 -18.10 -6.24 4.90
N ALA A 18 -17.01 -6.97 5.17
CA ALA A 18 -16.27 -6.86 6.42
C ALA A 18 -15.69 -5.44 6.62
N PHE A 19 -15.19 -4.81 5.55
CA PHE A 19 -14.69 -3.44 5.64
C PHE A 19 -15.79 -2.45 6.04
N SER A 20 -16.98 -2.56 5.44
CA SER A 20 -18.12 -1.71 5.81
C SER A 20 -18.50 -1.88 7.29
N GLU A 21 -18.59 -3.13 7.76
CA GLU A 21 -18.91 -3.45 9.15
C GLU A 21 -17.86 -2.87 10.12
N ILE A 22 -16.57 -3.06 9.81
CA ILE A 22 -15.47 -2.54 10.63
C ILE A 22 -15.49 -1.00 10.68
N VAL A 23 -15.75 -0.32 9.55
CA VAL A 23 -15.84 1.15 9.51
C VAL A 23 -16.98 1.64 10.40
N ASP A 24 -18.14 0.97 10.39
CA ASP A 24 -19.27 1.31 11.26
C ASP A 24 -18.94 1.08 12.75
N GLU A 25 -18.29 -0.05 13.09
CA GLU A 25 -17.85 -0.36 14.45
C GLU A 25 -16.81 0.64 14.98
N LEU A 26 -15.82 1.01 14.14
CA LEU A 26 -14.84 2.05 14.45
C LEU A 26 -15.53 3.40 14.67
N GLY A 27 -16.53 3.73 13.85
CA GLY A 27 -17.34 4.94 14.00
C GLY A 27 -18.03 5.02 15.36
N ASN A 28 -18.58 3.91 15.85
CA ASN A 28 -19.17 3.82 17.20
C ASN A 28 -18.14 4.02 18.34
N LYS A 29 -16.84 3.82 18.05
CA LYS A 29 -15.70 4.09 18.94
C LYS A 29 -15.07 5.46 18.71
N GLY A 30 -15.65 6.28 17.83
CA GLY A 30 -15.18 7.63 17.51
C GLY A 30 -14.02 7.70 16.53
N ILE A 31 -13.65 6.57 15.90
CA ILE A 31 -12.61 6.49 14.87
C ILE A 31 -13.30 6.47 13.51
N VAL A 32 -12.98 7.43 12.65
CA VAL A 32 -13.70 7.62 11.38
C VAL A 32 -12.70 7.56 10.23
N ILE A 33 -12.89 6.59 9.33
CA ILE A 33 -12.26 6.63 8.00
C ILE A 33 -13.24 7.38 7.09
N GLY A 34 -12.97 8.66 6.87
CA GLY A 34 -13.91 9.60 6.28
C GLY A 34 -13.72 9.79 4.77
N ASN A 35 -14.62 10.61 4.22
CA ASN A 35 -14.54 11.10 2.84
C ASN A 35 -14.22 12.60 2.85
N TYR A 36 -13.24 13.04 2.04
CA TYR A 36 -12.83 14.44 1.96
C TYR A 36 -14.02 15.38 1.64
N ALA A 37 -14.96 14.94 0.80
CA ALA A 37 -16.13 15.72 0.42
C ALA A 37 -17.05 16.03 1.62
N GLN A 38 -17.01 15.25 2.69
CA GLN A 38 -17.83 15.44 3.88
C GLN A 38 -17.18 16.36 4.93
N LEU A 39 -15.92 16.76 4.74
CA LEU A 39 -15.23 17.69 5.62
C LEU A 39 -15.87 19.08 5.59
N SER A 40 -15.95 19.71 6.76
CA SER A 40 -16.24 21.14 6.89
C SER A 40 -15.15 22.00 6.23
N LYS A 41 -15.43 23.27 5.99
CA LYS A 41 -14.49 24.18 5.35
C LYS A 41 -13.20 24.32 6.17
N GLU A 42 -13.33 24.43 7.48
CA GLU A 42 -12.21 24.56 8.42
C GLU A 42 -11.34 23.30 8.40
N GLN A 43 -11.95 22.12 8.39
CA GLN A 43 -11.24 20.84 8.28
C GLN A 43 -10.50 20.69 6.94
N ARG A 44 -11.13 21.11 5.83
CA ARG A 44 -10.48 21.11 4.51
C ARG A 44 -9.27 22.01 4.48
N THR A 45 -9.36 23.20 5.09
CA THR A 45 -8.21 24.10 5.20
C THR A 45 -7.08 23.46 6.00
N ALA A 46 -7.36 22.90 7.18
CA ALA A 46 -6.34 22.25 7.99
C ALA A 46 -5.65 21.09 7.27
N VAL A 47 -6.41 20.22 6.60
CA VAL A 47 -5.88 19.09 5.82
C VAL A 47 -5.08 19.57 4.61
N ARG A 48 -5.53 20.63 3.95
CA ARG A 48 -4.82 21.24 2.81
C ARG A 48 -3.50 21.87 3.23
N ASP A 49 -3.47 22.55 4.37
CA ASP A 49 -2.25 23.17 4.90
C ASP A 49 -1.20 22.09 5.24
N ASP A 50 -1.61 21.02 5.93
CA ASP A 50 -0.76 19.85 6.20
C ASP A 50 -0.25 19.18 4.90
N TYR A 51 -1.15 18.98 3.92
CA TYR A 51 -0.77 18.49 2.60
C TYR A 51 0.27 19.38 1.92
N TYR A 52 0.06 20.71 1.92
CA TYR A 52 0.95 21.65 1.27
C TYR A 52 2.35 21.70 1.90
N GLU A 53 2.43 21.63 3.23
CA GLU A 53 3.69 21.70 3.96
C GLU A 53 4.46 20.37 3.90
N ASN A 54 3.77 19.24 4.10
CA ASN A 54 4.43 17.96 4.39
C ASN A 54 4.45 17.00 3.20
N ILE A 55 3.49 17.09 2.27
CA ILE A 55 3.29 16.05 1.23
C ILE A 55 3.50 16.60 -0.16
N PHE A 56 2.95 17.76 -0.49
CA PHE A 56 3.07 18.40 -1.81
C PHE A 56 4.52 18.47 -2.32
N PRO A 57 5.55 18.79 -1.50
CA PRO A 57 6.95 18.80 -1.96
C PRO A 57 7.48 17.44 -2.44
N LEU A 58 6.83 16.33 -2.06
CA LEU A 58 7.20 14.96 -2.42
C LEU A 58 6.52 14.50 -3.72
N VAL A 59 5.56 15.26 -4.22
CA VAL A 59 4.69 14.88 -5.33
C VAL A 59 5.22 15.47 -6.64
N THR A 60 5.43 14.62 -7.64
CA THR A 60 5.79 15.05 -9.00
C THR A 60 4.77 14.55 -10.02
N PRO A 61 4.06 15.46 -10.73
CA PRO A 61 3.19 15.08 -11.82
C PRO A 61 4.01 14.69 -13.05
N LEU A 62 3.59 13.63 -13.74
CA LEU A 62 4.19 13.18 -14.99
C LEU A 62 3.17 13.31 -16.11
N ALA A 63 3.39 14.24 -17.05
CA ALA A 63 2.57 14.37 -18.24
C ALA A 63 2.73 13.15 -19.17
N MET A 64 1.67 12.82 -19.89
CA MET A 64 1.63 11.71 -20.84
C MET A 64 1.10 12.22 -22.18
N ASP A 65 1.91 12.10 -23.23
CA ASP A 65 1.60 12.51 -24.59
C ASP A 65 2.48 11.74 -25.59
N SER A 66 2.43 12.08 -26.89
CA SER A 66 3.23 11.39 -27.92
C SER A 66 4.74 11.55 -27.76
N ALA A 67 5.20 12.62 -27.10
CA ALA A 67 6.62 12.86 -26.80
C ALA A 67 7.01 12.34 -25.40
N HIS A 68 6.05 12.19 -24.49
CA HIS A 68 6.22 11.72 -23.12
C HIS A 68 5.45 10.40 -22.93
N PRO A 69 6.09 9.23 -23.17
CA PRO A 69 5.42 7.94 -23.11
C PRO A 69 4.95 7.60 -21.69
N PHE A 70 4.04 6.63 -21.61
CA PHE A 70 3.46 6.19 -20.35
C PHE A 70 4.54 5.82 -19.32
N PRO A 71 4.50 6.39 -18.10
CA PRO A 71 5.59 6.29 -17.15
C PRO A 71 5.64 4.92 -16.47
N PHE A 72 6.81 4.59 -15.93
CA PHE A 72 6.94 3.41 -15.08
C PHE A 72 6.10 3.55 -13.80
N LEU A 73 5.36 2.48 -13.47
CA LEU A 73 4.56 2.36 -12.25
C LEU A 73 5.20 1.42 -11.23
N SER A 74 5.41 1.91 -10.00
CA SER A 74 5.89 1.09 -8.89
C SER A 74 4.85 0.02 -8.53
N ASN A 75 5.33 -1.20 -8.22
CA ASN A 75 4.45 -2.28 -7.78
C ASN A 75 3.65 -1.86 -6.54
N LEU A 76 2.35 -2.17 -6.53
CA LEU A 76 1.42 -1.90 -5.43
C LEU A 76 1.24 -0.42 -5.07
N SER A 77 1.79 0.52 -5.86
CA SER A 77 1.59 1.95 -5.63
C SER A 77 0.21 2.39 -6.08
N LEU A 78 -0.39 3.31 -5.32
CA LEU A 78 -1.56 4.07 -5.73
C LEU A 78 -1.15 5.21 -6.65
N ASN A 79 -1.95 5.45 -7.68
CA ASN A 79 -1.70 6.45 -8.69
C ASN A 79 -3.02 7.15 -9.02
N LEU A 80 -2.93 8.44 -9.34
CA LEU A 80 -4.01 9.23 -9.89
C LEU A 80 -3.74 9.43 -11.38
N LEU A 81 -4.75 9.15 -12.20
CA LEU A 81 -4.81 9.54 -13.60
C LEU A 81 -5.65 10.82 -13.69
N ILE A 82 -5.05 11.91 -14.15
CA ILE A 82 -5.67 13.21 -14.24
C ILE A 82 -5.83 13.59 -15.70
N THR A 83 -7.03 13.98 -16.10
CA THR A 83 -7.29 14.62 -17.40
C THR A 83 -7.45 16.11 -17.18
N LEU A 84 -6.69 16.87 -17.95
CA LEU A 84 -6.51 18.31 -17.83
C LEU A 84 -6.90 19.00 -19.14
N GLN A 85 -7.36 20.23 -19.05
CA GLN A 85 -7.59 21.09 -20.22
C GLN A 85 -7.03 22.47 -19.95
N LEU A 86 -6.38 23.08 -20.95
CA LEU A 86 -6.03 24.50 -20.87
C LEU A 86 -7.29 25.34 -21.15
N PRO A 87 -7.56 26.42 -20.38
CA PRO A 87 -8.79 27.21 -20.51
C PRO A 87 -9.09 27.77 -21.91
N ASP A 88 -8.10 27.83 -22.80
CA ASP A 88 -8.20 28.38 -24.15
C ASP A 88 -7.89 27.34 -25.26
N GLU A 89 -7.74 26.06 -24.92
CA GLU A 89 -7.47 24.99 -25.88
C GLU A 89 -8.52 23.88 -25.80
N ASP A 90 -8.93 23.35 -26.95
CA ASP A 90 -9.85 22.20 -27.02
C ASP A 90 -9.14 20.87 -26.75
N GLU A 91 -7.81 20.86 -26.69
CA GLU A 91 -7.03 19.65 -26.51
C GLU A 91 -6.88 19.31 -25.01
N THR A 92 -7.16 18.05 -24.69
CA THR A 92 -7.01 17.53 -23.34
C THR A 92 -5.63 16.90 -23.17
N ALA A 93 -4.97 17.20 -22.06
CA ALA A 93 -3.73 16.54 -21.66
C ALA A 93 -4.01 15.51 -20.56
N GLN A 94 -3.14 14.51 -20.43
CA GLN A 94 -3.18 13.56 -19.33
C GLN A 94 -1.92 13.67 -18.48
N ALA A 95 -2.10 13.51 -17.18
CA ALA A 95 -1.00 13.44 -16.22
C ALA A 95 -1.22 12.29 -15.25
N ARG A 96 -0.13 11.68 -14.82
CA ARG A 96 -0.10 10.67 -13.76
C ARG A 96 0.60 11.26 -12.55
N VAL A 97 -0.03 11.11 -11.38
CA VAL A 97 0.57 11.46 -10.09
C VAL A 97 0.62 10.21 -9.21
N LYS A 98 1.81 9.86 -8.70
CA LYS A 98 1.95 8.77 -7.72
C LYS A 98 1.54 9.29 -6.34
N VAL A 99 0.70 8.53 -5.64
CA VAL A 99 0.37 8.81 -4.23
C VAL A 99 1.53 8.34 -3.34
N PRO A 100 2.19 9.22 -2.59
CA PRO A 100 3.29 8.85 -1.70
C PRO A 100 2.71 8.25 -0.41
N ALA A 101 2.28 6.99 -0.48
CA ALA A 101 1.82 6.20 0.67
C ALA A 101 2.85 5.12 1.01
N ASP A 102 4.11 5.52 1.21
CA ASP A 102 5.20 4.67 1.65
C ASP A 102 5.64 5.05 3.07
N GLY A 103 6.50 4.25 3.71
CA GLY A 103 6.71 4.28 5.17
C GLY A 103 7.13 5.61 5.82
N ASN A 104 7.40 6.66 5.05
CA ASN A 104 7.68 8.01 5.54
C ASN A 104 6.49 8.96 5.44
N THR A 105 5.43 8.60 4.72
CA THR A 105 4.24 9.43 4.48
C THR A 105 2.99 8.59 4.77
N PRO A 106 2.19 8.94 5.80
CA PRO A 106 1.00 8.18 6.13
C PRO A 106 -0.03 8.27 5.00
N ARG A 107 -0.68 7.14 4.69
CA ARG A 107 -1.80 7.16 3.75
C ARG A 107 -3.04 7.79 4.38
N PHE A 108 -3.23 7.65 5.68
CA PHE A 108 -4.43 8.13 6.37
C PHE A 108 -4.17 9.46 7.07
N ILE A 109 -4.55 10.56 6.43
CA ILE A 109 -4.30 11.92 6.92
C ILE A 109 -5.31 12.26 8.01
N ARG A 110 -4.79 12.54 9.21
CA ARG A 110 -5.61 12.89 10.37
C ARG A 110 -6.13 14.32 10.27
N VAL A 111 -7.40 14.52 10.58
CA VAL A 111 -8.05 15.84 10.54
C VAL A 111 -7.88 16.54 11.88
N GLY A 112 -6.87 17.40 11.99
CA GLY A 112 -6.54 18.11 13.24
C GLY A 112 -6.34 17.13 14.41
N ASP A 113 -6.92 17.44 15.57
CA ASP A 113 -6.84 16.59 16.76
C ASP A 113 -7.90 15.49 16.84
N SER A 114 -8.80 15.39 15.85
CA SER A 114 -9.86 14.38 15.83
C SER A 114 -9.34 12.99 15.45
N GLN A 115 -10.08 11.92 15.75
CA GLN A 115 -9.80 10.56 15.25
C GLN A 115 -10.47 10.33 13.88
N THR A 116 -10.50 11.36 13.04
CA THR A 116 -10.99 11.28 11.66
C THR A 116 -9.80 11.26 10.71
N PHE A 117 -9.82 10.29 9.81
CA PHE A 117 -8.73 9.99 8.89
C PHE A 117 -9.25 10.01 7.46
N ILE A 118 -8.55 10.71 6.58
CA ILE A 118 -8.91 10.85 5.17
C ILE A 118 -7.82 10.20 4.31
N PRO A 119 -8.18 9.32 3.37
CA PRO A 119 -7.20 8.71 2.47
C PRO A 119 -6.45 9.78 1.67
N LEU A 120 -5.13 9.65 1.59
CA LEU A 120 -4.25 10.62 0.95
C LEU A 120 -4.59 10.83 -0.52
N GLU A 121 -4.99 9.78 -1.23
CA GLU A 121 -5.45 9.89 -2.62
C GLU A 121 -6.62 10.89 -2.78
N GLN A 122 -7.53 10.97 -1.80
CA GLN A 122 -8.63 11.94 -1.82
C GLN A 122 -8.14 13.35 -1.50
N VAL A 123 -7.23 13.48 -0.54
CA VAL A 123 -6.60 14.76 -0.20
C VAL A 123 -5.90 15.32 -1.44
N MET A 124 -5.11 14.51 -2.14
CA MET A 124 -4.43 14.91 -3.37
C MET A 124 -5.41 15.28 -4.48
N ALA A 125 -6.44 14.45 -4.73
CA ALA A 125 -7.46 14.69 -5.76
C ALA A 125 -8.20 16.02 -5.57
N HIS A 126 -8.45 16.43 -4.33
CA HIS A 126 -9.14 17.70 -4.03
C HIS A 126 -8.20 18.91 -3.92
N ASN A 127 -6.90 18.72 -4.09
CA ASN A 127 -5.89 19.77 -4.04
C ASN A 127 -5.00 19.78 -5.30
N LEU A 128 -5.53 19.27 -6.43
CA LEU A 128 -4.83 19.21 -7.73
C LEU A 128 -4.53 20.59 -8.32
N ASP A 129 -5.25 21.63 -7.89
CA ASP A 129 -5.01 23.02 -8.27
C ASP A 129 -3.60 23.51 -7.90
N LEU A 130 -2.98 22.90 -6.89
CA LEU A 130 -1.59 23.16 -6.50
C LEU A 130 -0.59 22.55 -7.50
N LEU A 131 -0.92 21.40 -8.10
CA LEU A 131 -0.06 20.69 -9.05
C LEU A 131 -0.23 21.20 -10.48
N PHE A 132 -1.43 21.65 -10.84
CA PHE A 132 -1.79 22.09 -12.18
C PHE A 132 -2.39 23.50 -12.17
N PRO A 133 -1.61 24.52 -11.76
CA PRO A 133 -2.11 25.88 -11.63
C PRO A 133 -2.55 26.43 -12.99
N GLY A 134 -3.78 26.95 -13.05
CA GLY A 134 -4.35 27.56 -14.26
C GLY A 134 -4.89 26.57 -15.29
N MET A 135 -4.90 25.26 -14.99
CA MET A 135 -5.54 24.23 -15.82
C MET A 135 -6.89 23.83 -15.24
N GLU A 136 -7.83 23.44 -16.11
CA GLU A 136 -9.09 22.84 -15.71
C GLU A 136 -8.89 21.33 -15.50
N ILE A 137 -9.33 20.83 -14.34
CA ILE A 137 -9.31 19.39 -14.03
C ILE A 137 -10.62 18.77 -14.52
N LEU A 138 -10.57 17.96 -15.58
CA LEU A 138 -11.76 17.31 -16.14
C LEU A 138 -12.10 16.01 -15.41
N SER A 139 -11.08 15.23 -15.01
CA SER A 139 -11.27 13.99 -14.25
C SER A 139 -10.02 13.66 -13.44
N CYS A 140 -10.20 12.94 -12.34
CA CYS A 140 -9.13 12.37 -11.52
C CYS A 140 -9.57 10.98 -11.07
N GLU A 141 -8.88 9.94 -11.53
CA GLU A 141 -9.26 8.55 -11.31
C GLU A 141 -8.13 7.79 -10.62
N THR A 142 -8.45 6.99 -9.60
CA THR A 142 -7.46 6.24 -8.83
C THR A 142 -7.24 4.85 -9.42
N PHE A 143 -5.98 4.47 -9.55
CA PHE A 143 -5.61 3.14 -10.01
C PHE A 143 -4.34 2.61 -9.33
N ARG A 144 -4.20 1.28 -9.31
CA ARG A 144 -3.10 0.56 -8.68
C ARG A 144 -2.69 -0.64 -9.52
N VAL A 145 -1.40 -0.88 -9.63
CA VAL A 145 -0.87 -2.03 -10.38
C VAL A 145 -0.27 -3.08 -9.46
N THR A 146 -0.46 -4.35 -9.82
CA THR A 146 0.28 -5.47 -9.25
C THR A 146 1.19 -6.03 -10.33
N ARG A 147 2.47 -6.18 -10.01
CA ARG A 147 3.48 -6.85 -10.83
C ARG A 147 3.79 -8.21 -10.26
N ASN A 148 4.17 -9.14 -11.13
CA ASN A 148 4.60 -10.46 -10.69
C ASN A 148 5.82 -10.34 -9.74
N ALA A 149 5.89 -11.21 -8.74
CA ALA A 149 7.08 -11.32 -7.89
C ALA A 149 8.10 -12.31 -8.46
N ASN A 150 7.68 -13.20 -9.37
CA ASN A 150 8.56 -14.18 -10.01
C ASN A 150 9.23 -13.60 -11.27
N THR A 151 10.51 -13.24 -11.14
CA THR A 151 11.43 -13.04 -12.27
C THR A 151 12.40 -14.22 -12.33
N GLU A 152 11.90 -15.45 -12.40
CA GLU A 152 12.77 -16.58 -12.73
C GLU A 152 13.12 -16.49 -14.22
N ARG A 153 14.37 -16.15 -14.52
CA ARG A 153 14.98 -16.43 -15.83
C ARG A 153 15.88 -17.66 -15.66
N ASP A 154 15.86 -18.53 -16.68
CA ASP A 154 16.63 -19.77 -16.81
C ASP A 154 17.98 -19.71 -16.10
N GLU A 155 18.18 -20.61 -15.13
CA GLU A 155 19.39 -20.80 -14.31
C GLU A 155 20.66 -21.18 -15.12
N GLU A 156 20.64 -21.05 -16.44
CA GLU A 156 21.76 -21.40 -17.31
C GLU A 156 22.60 -20.15 -17.65
N LYS A 157 23.46 -19.76 -16.71
CA LYS A 157 24.78 -19.08 -16.84
C LYS A 157 24.94 -17.80 -16.00
N ALA A 158 25.42 -17.96 -14.77
CA ALA A 158 26.39 -17.04 -14.15
C ALA A 158 27.06 -17.70 -12.92
N ASP A 159 28.38 -17.66 -12.83
CA ASP A 159 29.18 -18.25 -11.75
C ASP A 159 29.22 -17.40 -10.44
N ASP A 160 28.41 -16.34 -10.32
CA ASP A 160 28.43 -15.42 -9.17
C ASP A 160 27.03 -15.14 -8.61
N LEU A 161 26.76 -15.72 -7.44
CA LEU A 161 25.52 -15.59 -6.68
C LEU A 161 25.22 -14.14 -6.28
N LEU A 162 26.25 -13.33 -6.03
CA LEU A 162 26.06 -11.94 -5.59
C LEU A 162 25.60 -11.07 -6.77
N ALA A 163 26.20 -11.28 -7.94
CA ALA A 163 25.76 -10.67 -9.20
C ALA A 163 24.34 -11.11 -9.60
N MET A 164 23.97 -12.36 -9.31
CA MET A 164 22.62 -12.88 -9.53
C MET A 164 21.60 -12.16 -8.64
N ILE A 165 21.87 -12.00 -7.35
CA ILE A 165 20.99 -11.28 -6.41
C ILE A 165 20.86 -9.80 -6.81
N GLU A 166 21.96 -9.12 -7.17
CA GLU A 166 21.91 -7.72 -7.63
C GLU A 166 21.11 -7.57 -8.93
N THR A 167 21.24 -8.53 -9.84
CA THR A 167 20.52 -8.55 -11.12
C THR A 167 19.03 -8.85 -10.90
N GLU A 168 18.69 -9.81 -10.05
CA GLU A 168 17.29 -10.10 -9.67
C GLU A 168 16.62 -8.89 -9.00
N LEU A 169 17.32 -8.16 -8.12
CA LEU A 169 16.80 -6.93 -7.52
C LEU A 169 16.56 -5.83 -8.56
N ARG A 170 17.38 -5.78 -9.61
CA ARG A 170 17.23 -4.86 -10.73
C ARG A 170 16.07 -5.27 -11.66
N ASP A 171 15.94 -6.56 -11.95
CA ASP A 171 14.92 -7.12 -12.84
C ASP A 171 13.54 -7.18 -12.17
N ARG A 172 13.47 -7.29 -10.84
CA ARG A 172 12.23 -7.17 -10.07
C ARG A 172 11.55 -5.81 -10.24
N LYS A 173 12.32 -4.75 -10.54
CA LYS A 173 11.74 -3.45 -10.93
C LYS A 173 11.02 -3.52 -12.28
N PHE A 174 11.32 -4.48 -13.15
CA PHE A 174 10.72 -4.63 -14.48
C PHE A 174 9.78 -5.84 -14.61
N ALA A 175 9.42 -6.49 -13.50
CA ALA A 175 8.48 -7.60 -13.54
C ALA A 175 7.16 -7.20 -14.23
N THR A 176 6.64 -8.10 -15.07
CA THR A 176 5.45 -7.87 -15.89
C THR A 176 4.26 -7.48 -14.99
N THR A 177 3.49 -6.49 -15.43
CA THR A 177 2.22 -6.15 -14.79
C THR A 177 1.27 -7.32 -14.99
N VAL A 178 0.61 -7.78 -13.92
CA VAL A 178 -0.31 -8.93 -13.96
C VAL A 178 -1.73 -8.57 -13.55
N ARG A 179 -1.92 -7.39 -12.97
CA ARG A 179 -3.24 -6.91 -12.55
C ARG A 179 -3.25 -5.39 -12.48
N LEU A 180 -4.33 -4.82 -12.98
CA LEU A 180 -4.70 -3.41 -12.81
C LEU A 180 -5.97 -3.34 -11.95
N GLU A 181 -5.91 -2.60 -10.86
CA GLU A 181 -7.06 -2.21 -10.06
C GLU A 181 -7.41 -0.77 -10.43
N VAL A 182 -8.66 -0.52 -10.81
CA VAL A 182 -9.19 0.82 -11.12
C VAL A 182 -10.33 1.14 -10.17
N GLU A 183 -10.60 2.42 -9.95
CA GLU A 183 -11.80 2.81 -9.21
C GLU A 183 -13.06 2.38 -9.97
N GLU A 184 -14.11 2.04 -9.22
CA GLU A 184 -15.39 1.74 -9.83
C GLU A 184 -15.96 2.99 -10.52
N GLY A 185 -16.44 2.82 -11.76
CA GLY A 185 -16.99 3.92 -12.56
C GLY A 185 -15.96 4.72 -13.35
N ILE A 186 -14.69 4.29 -13.37
CA ILE A 186 -13.66 4.85 -14.25
C ILE A 186 -14.16 4.95 -15.70
N ASN A 187 -13.72 5.99 -16.42
CA ASN A 187 -14.04 6.14 -17.84
C ASN A 187 -13.55 4.91 -18.64
N PRO A 188 -14.40 4.23 -19.44
CA PRO A 188 -14.00 3.06 -20.23
C PRO A 188 -12.82 3.33 -21.17
N THR A 189 -12.71 4.54 -21.71
CA THR A 189 -11.57 4.95 -22.55
C THR A 189 -10.27 4.98 -21.76
N HIS A 190 -10.29 5.53 -20.53
CA HIS A 190 -9.12 5.55 -19.67
C HIS A 190 -8.74 4.15 -19.18
N GLN A 191 -9.74 3.31 -18.86
CA GLN A 191 -9.52 1.91 -18.50
C GLN A 191 -8.83 1.14 -19.64
N GLY A 192 -9.36 1.21 -20.86
CA GLY A 192 -8.79 0.54 -22.03
C GLY A 192 -7.40 1.06 -22.36
N MET A 193 -7.17 2.37 -22.23
CA MET A 193 -5.85 2.98 -22.38
C MET A 193 -4.85 2.43 -21.35
N LEU A 194 -5.19 2.46 -20.06
CA LEU A 194 -4.33 1.92 -18.99
C LEU A 194 -4.02 0.43 -19.20
N ALA A 195 -5.03 -0.37 -19.59
CA ALA A 195 -4.83 -1.78 -19.89
C ALA A 195 -3.86 -1.98 -21.06
N SER A 196 -4.03 -1.21 -22.14
CA SER A 196 -3.16 -1.25 -23.33
C SER A 196 -1.71 -0.86 -23.00
N GLU A 197 -1.50 0.26 -22.31
CA GLU A 197 -0.16 0.75 -21.90
C GLU A 197 0.55 -0.24 -20.97
N LEU A 198 -0.21 -1.01 -20.19
CA LEU A 198 0.34 -2.01 -19.26
C LEU A 198 0.44 -3.41 -19.86
N GLY A 199 -0.01 -3.62 -21.10
CA GLY A 199 0.00 -4.92 -21.78
C GLY A 199 -0.94 -5.95 -21.16
N LEU A 200 -2.10 -5.51 -20.66
CA LEU A 200 -3.07 -6.32 -19.93
C LEU A 200 -4.33 -6.64 -20.76
N ASP A 201 -4.95 -7.79 -20.51
CA ASP A 201 -6.28 -8.11 -21.03
C ASP A 201 -7.34 -7.39 -20.18
N GLU A 202 -8.05 -6.43 -20.79
CA GLU A 202 -9.05 -5.61 -20.11
C GLU A 202 -10.14 -6.46 -19.40
N GLY A 203 -10.52 -7.60 -19.97
CA GLY A 203 -11.59 -8.44 -19.42
C GLY A 203 -11.14 -9.37 -18.29
N LYS A 204 -9.83 -9.63 -18.15
CA LYS A 204 -9.29 -10.63 -17.21
C LYS A 204 -8.39 -10.05 -16.14
N ASP A 205 -7.61 -9.03 -16.51
CA ASP A 205 -6.53 -8.50 -15.69
C ASP A 205 -6.90 -7.16 -15.04
N VAL A 206 -8.01 -6.54 -15.45
CA VAL A 206 -8.52 -5.29 -14.90
C VAL A 206 -9.68 -5.55 -13.93
N TYR A 207 -9.57 -4.96 -12.73
CA TYR A 207 -10.51 -5.14 -11.63
C TYR A 207 -11.02 -3.78 -11.18
N ALA A 208 -12.31 -3.52 -11.39
CA ALA A 208 -12.99 -2.38 -10.78
C ALA A 208 -13.15 -2.63 -9.27
N ILE A 209 -12.65 -1.70 -8.46
CA ILE A 209 -12.69 -1.77 -7.01
C ILE A 209 -13.72 -0.76 -6.50
N GLU A 210 -14.80 -1.29 -5.93
CA GLU A 210 -15.76 -0.52 -5.14
C GLU A 210 -15.12 -0.17 -3.78
N GLY A 211 -14.85 1.12 -3.57
CA GLY A 211 -14.29 1.65 -2.32
C GLY A 211 -12.76 1.68 -2.27
N LEU A 212 -12.21 1.46 -1.08
CA LEU A 212 -10.79 1.69 -0.80
C LEU A 212 -9.88 0.66 -1.51
N GLN A 213 -9.05 1.13 -2.44
CA GLN A 213 -7.98 0.32 -3.02
C GLN A 213 -6.86 0.10 -2.00
N GLY A 214 -6.06 -0.95 -2.13
CA GLY A 214 -4.86 -1.08 -1.28
C GLY A 214 -5.12 -1.22 0.23
N MET A 215 -6.15 -1.94 0.63
CA MET A 215 -6.56 -2.10 2.05
C MET A 215 -5.48 -2.64 3.01
N ALA A 216 -4.32 -3.08 2.52
CA ALA A 216 -3.18 -3.41 3.38
C ALA A 216 -2.74 -2.22 4.26
N ASP A 217 -2.91 -1.01 3.75
CA ASP A 217 -2.51 0.22 4.46
C ASP A 217 -3.44 0.50 5.66
N LEU A 218 -4.59 -0.18 5.78
CA LEU A 218 -5.44 -0.11 6.98
C LEU A 218 -4.69 -0.55 8.26
N MET A 219 -3.54 -1.21 8.11
CA MET A 219 -2.62 -1.44 9.21
C MET A 219 -2.20 -0.15 9.92
N GLU A 220 -2.12 0.99 9.24
CA GLU A 220 -1.89 2.31 9.88
C GLU A 220 -2.97 2.62 10.92
N ILE A 221 -4.24 2.36 10.59
CA ILE A 221 -5.38 2.55 11.50
C ILE A 221 -5.37 1.49 12.60
N ALA A 222 -5.09 0.24 12.27
CA ALA A 222 -4.99 -0.84 13.25
C ALA A 222 -3.80 -0.66 14.22
N MET A 223 -2.81 0.15 13.85
CA MET A 223 -1.64 0.48 14.66
C MET A 223 -1.84 1.67 15.59
N LEU A 224 -3.00 2.34 15.57
CA LEU A 224 -3.32 3.40 16.53
C LEU A 224 -3.21 2.88 17.98
N ASP A 225 -2.65 3.71 18.85
CA ASP A 225 -2.45 3.36 20.27
C ASP A 225 -3.74 3.59 21.07
N ILE A 226 -4.69 2.65 20.91
CA ILE A 226 -6.00 2.67 21.58
C ILE A 226 -6.15 1.38 22.36
N HIS A 227 -5.75 1.42 23.63
CA HIS A 227 -5.65 0.24 24.50
C HIS A 227 -6.92 -0.61 24.55
N GLU A 228 -8.11 0.01 24.55
CA GLU A 228 -9.40 -0.71 24.59
C GLU A 228 -9.71 -1.54 23.34
N LEU A 229 -8.99 -1.32 22.23
CA LEU A 229 -9.18 -2.01 20.95
C LEU A 229 -8.06 -3.02 20.67
N ARG A 230 -7.21 -3.32 21.66
CA ARG A 230 -6.10 -4.27 21.52
C ARG A 230 -6.42 -5.59 22.18
N ASP A 231 -5.86 -6.65 21.60
CA ASP A 231 -5.70 -7.91 22.31
C ASP A 231 -4.85 -7.68 23.57
N PRO A 232 -5.05 -8.47 24.63
CA PRO A 232 -4.17 -8.42 25.79
C PRO A 232 -2.70 -8.65 25.40
N ASP A 233 -1.79 -7.93 26.07
CA ASP A 233 -0.37 -8.09 25.83
C ASP A 233 0.07 -9.54 26.03
N HIS A 234 0.75 -10.09 25.02
CA HIS A 234 1.37 -11.40 25.10
C HIS A 234 2.79 -11.27 25.64
N HIS A 235 3.01 -11.72 26.88
CA HIS A 235 4.33 -11.78 27.49
C HIS A 235 4.91 -13.19 27.34
N PRO A 236 5.98 -13.39 26.54
CA PRO A 236 6.60 -14.69 26.39
C PRO A 236 7.27 -15.12 27.69
N ILE A 237 7.24 -16.43 27.98
CA ILE A 237 7.90 -17.02 29.15
C ILE A 237 9.31 -17.49 28.79
N ASN A 238 10.18 -17.57 29.80
CA ASN A 238 11.48 -18.18 29.60
C ASN A 238 11.33 -19.71 29.48
N ASN A 239 12.07 -20.32 28.55
CA ASN A 239 12.11 -21.77 28.45
C ASN A 239 12.73 -22.37 29.73
N VAL A 240 12.00 -23.27 30.39
CA VAL A 240 12.39 -23.85 31.68
C VAL A 240 13.73 -24.58 31.66
N LYS A 241 14.19 -25.03 30.49
CA LYS A 241 15.49 -25.70 30.32
C LYS A 241 16.64 -24.69 30.23
N LEU A 242 16.39 -23.47 29.75
CA LEU A 242 17.39 -22.44 29.55
C LEU A 242 17.54 -21.57 30.81
N ASN A 243 18.22 -22.09 31.82
CA ASN A 243 18.55 -21.34 33.03
C ASN A 243 19.48 -20.15 32.71
N GLU A 244 19.15 -18.95 33.18
CA GLU A 244 19.90 -17.71 32.95
C GLU A 244 21.30 -17.74 33.59
N ASP A 245 21.48 -18.43 34.72
CA ASP A 245 22.76 -18.49 35.44
C ASP A 245 23.79 -19.43 34.81
N ARG A 246 23.38 -20.20 33.79
CA ARG A 246 24.21 -21.24 33.19
C ARG A 246 24.29 -21.04 31.69
N SER A 247 25.51 -21.07 31.14
CA SER A 247 25.70 -20.93 29.69
C SER A 247 24.79 -21.88 28.89
N VAL A 248 24.20 -21.34 27.83
CA VAL A 248 23.29 -22.04 26.92
C VAL A 248 23.98 -23.26 26.31
N PHE A 249 25.27 -23.16 25.95
CA PHE A 249 26.04 -24.29 25.40
C PHE A 249 26.21 -25.43 26.40
N HIS A 250 26.49 -25.11 27.66
CA HIS A 250 26.57 -26.12 28.72
C HIS A 250 25.22 -26.79 28.95
N THR A 251 24.14 -26.01 28.90
CA THR A 251 22.79 -26.51 29.04
C THR A 251 22.42 -27.48 27.91
N ILE A 252 22.72 -27.12 26.65
CA ILE A 252 22.48 -27.97 25.48
C ILE A 252 23.34 -29.24 25.53
N ARG A 253 24.62 -29.11 25.91
CA ARG A 253 25.53 -30.27 26.01
C ARG A 253 25.00 -31.32 26.99
N ASP A 254 24.44 -30.88 28.11
CA ASP A 254 23.99 -31.78 29.18
C ASP A 254 22.57 -32.30 28.97
N ALA A 255 21.65 -31.42 28.52
CA ALA A 255 20.23 -31.75 28.37
C ALA A 255 19.86 -32.27 26.96
N GLY A 256 20.78 -32.18 26.00
CA GLY A 256 20.55 -32.48 24.59
C GLY A 256 19.77 -31.38 23.87
N SER A 257 19.11 -31.74 22.77
CA SER A 257 18.35 -30.81 21.93
C SER A 257 17.23 -30.13 22.72
N ILE A 258 17.15 -28.79 22.59
CA ILE A 258 16.10 -27.96 23.18
C ILE A 258 15.22 -27.46 22.04
N LEU A 259 13.93 -27.83 22.07
CA LEU A 259 12.92 -27.28 21.17
C LEU A 259 12.34 -26.02 21.78
N LEU A 260 12.27 -24.95 20.99
CA LEU A 260 11.70 -23.66 21.38
C LEU A 260 10.34 -23.45 20.70
N HIS A 261 9.37 -22.89 21.43
CA HIS A 261 8.04 -22.60 20.89
C HIS A 261 7.76 -21.10 20.87
N HIS A 262 8.18 -20.41 19.81
CA HIS A 262 7.85 -19.00 19.59
C HIS A 262 6.44 -18.83 19.02
N PRO A 263 5.71 -17.74 19.37
CA PRO A 263 6.12 -16.63 20.22
C PRO A 263 5.87 -16.84 21.73
N TYR A 264 5.51 -18.04 22.19
CA TYR A 264 5.20 -18.31 23.61
C TYR A 264 6.44 -18.31 24.50
N GLU A 265 7.57 -18.77 23.98
CA GLU A 265 8.86 -18.71 24.65
C GLU A 265 9.67 -17.50 24.16
N SER A 266 10.40 -16.89 25.09
CA SER A 266 11.13 -15.65 24.82
C SER A 266 12.27 -15.84 23.83
N PHE A 267 12.24 -15.07 22.74
CA PHE A 267 13.32 -15.06 21.74
C PHE A 267 14.61 -14.48 22.32
N SER A 268 14.51 -13.47 23.20
CA SER A 268 15.66 -12.79 23.78
C SER A 268 16.44 -13.70 24.72
N THR A 269 15.75 -14.47 25.57
CA THR A 269 16.40 -15.38 26.53
C THR A 269 16.77 -16.73 25.93
N SER A 270 16.44 -16.98 24.65
CA SER A 270 16.76 -18.21 23.94
C SER A 270 17.71 -17.97 22.77
N VAL A 271 17.20 -17.58 21.61
CA VAL A 271 17.98 -17.44 20.36
C VAL A 271 18.98 -16.29 20.46
N GLU A 272 18.54 -15.11 20.91
CA GLU A 272 19.45 -13.96 21.03
C GLU A 272 20.56 -14.23 22.05
N ARG A 273 20.21 -14.83 23.20
CA ARG A 273 21.16 -15.26 24.21
C ARG A 273 22.16 -16.29 23.68
N PHE A 274 21.68 -17.32 22.96
CA PHE A 274 22.55 -18.33 22.34
C PHE A 274 23.58 -17.69 21.41
N LEU A 275 23.15 -16.76 20.55
CA LEU A 275 24.04 -16.05 19.63
C LEU A 275 25.03 -15.13 20.37
N ARG A 276 24.61 -14.52 21.49
CA ARG A 276 25.45 -13.63 22.29
C ARG A 276 26.54 -14.37 23.07
N GLU A 277 26.27 -15.60 23.50
CA GLU A 277 27.23 -16.44 24.22
C GLU A 277 28.19 -17.21 23.29
N ALA A 278 27.92 -17.22 21.98
CA ALA A 278 28.69 -17.94 20.96
C ALA A 278 30.05 -17.26 20.68
#